data_AF-A0A1W9Q9Z5-F1
#
_entry.id   AF-A0A1W9Q9Z5-F1
#
_cell.length_a   1.000
_cell.length_b   1.000
_cell.length_c   1.000
_cell.angle_alpha   90.00
_cell.angle_beta   90.00
_cell.angle_gamma   90.00
#
_symmetry.space_group_name_H-M   'P 1'
#
loop_
_entity.id
_entity.type
_entity.pdbx_description
1 polymer ?
#
loop_
_entity_poly.entity_id
_entity_poly.type
_entity_poly.pdbx_seq_one_letter_code
_entity_poly.pdbx_strand_id
1 'polypeptide(L)'
;MNDPNLTIVSFDDLANPERVEAPIPSMGYRAYDVQWSFDGRRLAAATTDTEINYQAYFGFSEENWTTPERLTKTRLESAAVRFRWLGDGRYLTVYHDHFRLARTASNRSTHVPIGDSDLFAWSGDVGPSYLIQDGTRFYWFHPERETVEIRANELVWFQATRGGNQLVLIYEGEGAPIASDHSNIWSVKGKPQEGWT
;
A
#
# COMPACT_ATOMS: atom_id res chain seq x y z
N MET A 1 -25.51 -19.03 13.82
CA MET A 1 -24.45 -19.79 13.14
C MET A 1 -23.83 -18.78 12.20
N ASN A 2 -22.59 -18.35 12.45
CA ASN A 2 -21.95 -17.35 11.60
C ASN A 2 -21.42 -18.09 10.38
N ASP A 3 -22.00 -17.85 9.21
CA ASP A 3 -21.40 -18.29 7.96
C ASP A 3 -19.96 -17.74 7.87
N PRO A 4 -19.03 -18.48 7.25
CA PRO A 4 -17.71 -17.93 6.94
C PRO A 4 -17.87 -16.63 6.15
N ASN A 5 -17.23 -15.58 6.65
CA ASN A 5 -17.41 -14.22 6.16
C ASN A 5 -16.72 -13.95 4.81
N LEU A 6 -15.84 -14.85 4.38
CA LEU A 6 -15.19 -14.83 3.08
C LEU A 6 -15.08 -16.26 2.55
N THR A 7 -15.46 -16.47 1.29
CA THR A 7 -15.24 -17.72 0.57
C THR A 7 -14.26 -17.47 -0.56
N ILE A 8 -13.16 -18.21 -0.59
CA ILE A 8 -12.18 -18.20 -1.69
C ILE A 8 -12.51 -19.37 -2.60
N VAL A 9 -12.60 -19.11 -3.90
CA VAL A 9 -12.92 -20.15 -4.90
C VAL A 9 -11.77 -20.22 -5.91
N SER A 10 -11.13 -21.40 -6.01
CA SER A 10 -10.20 -21.70 -7.09
C SER A 10 -10.95 -22.27 -8.29
N PHE A 11 -10.51 -21.85 -9.48
CA PHE A 11 -11.02 -22.32 -10.77
C PHE A 11 -9.97 -23.10 -11.56
N ASP A 12 -8.93 -23.61 -10.90
CA ASP A 12 -7.88 -24.42 -11.54
C ASP A 12 -8.47 -25.69 -12.20
N ASP A 13 -9.49 -26.29 -11.60
CA ASP A 13 -10.40 -27.23 -12.25
C ASP A 13 -11.77 -26.56 -12.46
N LEU A 14 -12.06 -26.16 -13.70
CA LEU A 14 -13.33 -25.51 -14.07
C LEU A 14 -14.55 -26.42 -13.85
N ALA A 15 -14.38 -27.74 -13.91
CA ALA A 15 -15.48 -28.68 -13.69
C ALA A 15 -15.76 -28.88 -12.20
N ASN A 16 -14.73 -28.75 -11.35
CA ASN A 16 -14.84 -28.90 -9.90
C ASN A 16 -14.11 -27.76 -9.16
N PRO A 17 -14.69 -26.55 -9.12
CA PRO A 17 -14.09 -25.44 -8.39
C PRO A 17 -13.90 -25.78 -6.91
N GLU A 18 -12.68 -25.59 -6.41
CA GLU A 18 -12.37 -25.79 -5.00
C GLU A 18 -12.79 -24.57 -4.19
N ARG A 19 -13.39 -24.80 -3.02
CA ARG A 19 -13.83 -23.74 -2.10
C ARG A 19 -13.08 -23.82 -0.78
N VAL A 20 -12.55 -22.70 -0.34
CA VAL A 20 -11.91 -22.52 0.96
C VAL A 20 -12.66 -21.45 1.73
N GLU A 21 -13.15 -21.84 2.91
CA GLU A 21 -13.86 -20.92 3.80
C GLU A 21 -12.87 -20.21 4.74
N ALA A 22 -12.85 -18.88 4.66
CA ALA A 22 -11.89 -18.02 5.35
C ALA A 22 -12.62 -17.18 6.42
N PRO A 23 -12.61 -17.61 7.69
CA PRO A 23 -13.35 -16.92 8.75
C PRO A 23 -12.65 -15.61 9.14
N ILE A 24 -13.38 -14.50 9.13
CA ILE A 24 -12.89 -13.20 9.61
C ILE A 24 -13.48 -12.93 11.00
N PRO A 25 -12.66 -12.74 12.05
CA PRO A 25 -13.15 -12.42 13.39
C PRO A 25 -13.96 -11.12 13.42
N SER A 26 -15.08 -11.13 14.15
CA SER A 26 -15.92 -9.95 14.46
C SER A 26 -16.32 -9.10 13.25
N MET A 27 -17.30 -9.57 12.47
CA MET A 27 -17.96 -8.73 11.47
C MET A 27 -19.17 -8.03 12.06
N GLY A 28 -19.03 -6.72 12.27
CA GLY A 28 -20.09 -5.81 12.65
C GLY A 28 -20.31 -4.74 11.58
N TYR A 29 -20.67 -5.16 10.36
CA TYR A 29 -21.15 -4.35 9.20
C TYR A 29 -20.14 -3.88 8.11
N ARG A 30 -20.34 -4.42 6.89
CA ARG A 30 -20.33 -3.89 5.49
C ARG A 30 -19.23 -3.06 4.81
N ALA A 31 -18.06 -2.74 5.38
CA ALA A 31 -16.96 -2.21 4.55
C ALA A 31 -16.01 -3.35 4.11
N TYR A 32 -16.27 -3.95 2.95
CA TYR A 32 -15.39 -4.96 2.36
C TYR A 32 -14.35 -4.30 1.46
N ASP A 33 -13.11 -4.20 1.96
CA ASP A 33 -11.92 -4.06 1.12
C ASP A 33 -11.18 -5.40 1.17
N VAL A 34 -10.94 -6.00 0.01
CA VAL A 34 -10.17 -7.23 -0.12
C VAL A 34 -9.03 -6.99 -1.10
N GLN A 35 -7.82 -7.30 -0.67
CA GLN A 35 -6.63 -7.04 -1.46
C GLN A 35 -5.72 -8.26 -1.48
N TRP A 36 -5.55 -8.84 -2.66
CA TRP A 36 -4.51 -9.83 -2.92
C TRP A 36 -3.13 -9.18 -2.97
N SER A 37 -2.13 -9.88 -2.45
CA SER A 37 -0.73 -9.56 -2.75
C SER A 37 -0.46 -9.82 -4.23
N PHE A 38 0.52 -9.13 -4.79
CA PHE A 38 0.85 -9.23 -6.21
C PHE A 38 1.27 -10.64 -6.64
N ASP A 39 1.94 -11.38 -5.74
CA ASP A 39 2.33 -12.77 -5.96
C ASP A 39 1.16 -13.76 -5.82
N GLY A 40 -0.04 -13.30 -5.43
CA GLY A 40 -1.22 -14.13 -5.22
C GLY A 40 -1.17 -15.01 -3.96
N ARG A 41 -0.11 -14.90 -3.14
CA ARG A 41 0.13 -15.82 -2.01
C ARG A 41 -0.48 -15.33 -0.71
N ARG A 42 -1.02 -14.10 -0.68
CA ARG A 42 -1.62 -13.47 0.51
C ARG A 42 -2.88 -12.69 0.14
N LEU A 43 -3.78 -12.61 1.10
CA LEU A 43 -5.00 -11.81 1.02
C LEU A 43 -5.12 -10.97 2.28
N ALA A 44 -5.44 -9.69 2.14
CA ALA A 44 -5.89 -8.87 3.25
C ALA A 44 -7.39 -8.59 3.09
N ALA A 45 -8.13 -8.66 4.19
CA ALA A 45 -9.55 -8.33 4.22
C ALA A 45 -9.82 -7.33 5.36
N ALA A 46 -10.48 -6.22 5.03
CA ALA A 46 -10.98 -5.28 6.01
C ALA A 46 -12.29 -5.79 6.64
N THR A 47 -12.45 -5.48 7.92
CA THR A 47 -13.74 -5.51 8.60
C THR A 47 -13.92 -4.20 9.34
N THR A 48 -15.16 -3.72 9.38
CA THR A 48 -15.58 -2.65 10.28
C THR A 48 -16.59 -3.21 11.25
N ASP A 49 -16.46 -2.79 12.49
CA ASP A 49 -17.41 -3.03 13.56
C ASP A 49 -17.88 -1.67 14.07
N THR A 50 -19.06 -1.25 13.61
CA THR A 50 -19.65 0.03 14.00
C THR A 50 -20.23 0.02 15.41
N GLU A 51 -20.54 -1.17 15.96
CA GLU A 51 -21.10 -1.27 17.32
C GLU A 51 -20.03 -0.99 18.37
N ILE A 52 -18.81 -1.48 18.15
CA ILE A 52 -17.67 -1.17 19.02
C ILE A 52 -16.73 -0.09 18.46
N ASN A 53 -17.06 0.52 17.32
CA ASN A 53 -16.35 1.64 16.70
C ASN A 53 -14.89 1.33 16.29
N TYR A 54 -14.65 0.20 15.61
CA TYR A 54 -13.33 -0.20 15.11
C TYR A 54 -13.32 -0.62 13.64
N GLN A 55 -12.19 -0.40 12.95
CA GLN A 55 -11.80 -1.09 11.71
C GLN A 55 -10.62 -2.02 12.01
N ALA A 56 -10.58 -3.18 11.36
CA ALA A 56 -9.43 -4.07 11.39
C ALA A 56 -9.14 -4.67 10.02
N TYR A 57 -7.88 -4.98 9.75
CA TYR A 57 -7.49 -5.80 8.60
C TYR A 57 -6.99 -7.16 9.10
N PHE A 58 -7.44 -8.20 8.42
CA PHE A 58 -7.02 -9.58 8.64
C PHE A 58 -6.28 -10.11 7.43
N GLY A 59 -5.12 -10.71 7.66
CA GLY A 59 -4.24 -11.28 6.65
C GLY A 59 -4.38 -12.79 6.62
N PHE A 60 -4.41 -13.34 5.41
CA PHE A 60 -4.38 -14.75 5.10
C PHE A 60 -3.19 -15.04 4.19
N SER A 61 -2.70 -16.28 4.20
CA SER A 61 -1.66 -16.74 3.29
C SER A 61 -2.03 -18.09 2.67
N GLU A 62 -1.34 -18.45 1.60
CA GLU A 62 -1.45 -19.77 0.97
C GLU A 62 -1.19 -20.93 1.94
N GLU A 63 -0.40 -20.70 2.99
CA GLU A 63 -0.15 -21.72 4.01
C GLU A 63 -1.27 -21.81 5.05
N ASN A 64 -2.10 -20.76 5.18
CA ASN A 64 -3.12 -20.68 6.22
C ASN A 64 -4.29 -19.75 5.86
N TRP A 65 -5.29 -20.30 5.16
CA TRP A 65 -6.52 -19.59 4.80
C TRP A 65 -7.61 -19.60 5.89
N THR A 66 -7.49 -20.46 6.90
CA THR A 66 -8.55 -20.68 7.91
C THR A 66 -8.28 -19.97 9.23
N THR A 67 -7.05 -19.53 9.47
CA THR A 67 -6.65 -18.84 10.70
C THR A 67 -5.96 -17.52 10.35
N PRO A 68 -6.72 -16.42 10.15
CA PRO A 68 -6.11 -15.15 9.79
C PRO A 68 -5.30 -14.54 10.93
N GLU A 69 -4.28 -13.77 10.55
CA GLU A 69 -3.59 -12.87 11.47
C GLU A 69 -4.21 -11.47 11.43
N ARG A 70 -4.25 -10.77 12.57
CA ARG A 70 -4.71 -9.37 12.59
C ARG A 70 -3.56 -8.44 12.22
N LEU A 71 -3.66 -7.78 11.08
CA LEU A 71 -2.63 -6.88 10.53
C LEU A 71 -2.68 -5.49 11.19
N THR A 72 -3.88 -4.92 11.34
CA THR A 72 -4.10 -3.65 12.04
C THR A 72 -5.48 -3.63 12.69
N LYS A 73 -5.64 -2.80 13.72
CA LYS A 73 -6.93 -2.47 14.34
C LYS A 73 -6.90 -1.03 14.81
N THR A 74 -7.82 -0.21 14.33
CA THR A 74 -7.94 1.21 14.69
C THR A 74 -9.39 1.56 14.98
N ARG A 75 -9.60 2.64 15.75
CA ARG A 75 -10.95 3.20 15.91
C ARG A 75 -11.43 3.77 14.58
N LEU A 76 -12.74 3.81 14.33
CA LEU A 76 -13.24 4.31 13.03
C LEU A 76 -12.90 5.78 12.78
N GLU A 77 -12.78 6.60 13.82
CA GLU A 77 -12.30 8.00 13.72
C GLU A 77 -10.86 8.11 13.19
N SER A 78 -10.09 7.03 13.25
CA SER A 78 -8.74 6.88 12.72
C SER A 78 -8.68 5.65 11.80
N ALA A 79 -9.77 5.40 11.07
CA ALA A 79 -9.82 4.29 10.12
C ALA A 79 -8.72 4.45 9.08
N ALA A 80 -8.12 3.32 8.70
CA ALA A 80 -7.26 3.29 7.54
C ALA A 80 -8.09 3.60 6.30
N VAL A 81 -7.61 4.56 5.53
CA VAL A 81 -8.20 4.98 4.27
C VAL A 81 -7.81 4.00 3.18
N ARG A 82 -6.59 3.44 3.23
CA ARG A 82 -6.08 2.47 2.25
C ARG A 82 -5.19 1.42 2.93
N PHE A 83 -5.27 0.19 2.43
CA PHE A 83 -4.29 -0.86 2.68
C PHE A 83 -3.63 -1.27 1.37
N ARG A 84 -2.30 -1.49 1.38
CA ARG A 84 -1.52 -1.89 0.21
C ARG A 84 -0.48 -2.94 0.56
N TRP A 85 -0.52 -4.09 -0.10
CA TRP A 85 0.62 -5.00 -0.14
C TRP A 85 1.77 -4.38 -0.93
N LEU A 86 2.98 -4.49 -0.36
CA LEU A 86 4.23 -4.11 -1.01
C LEU A 86 4.99 -5.34 -1.55
N GLY A 87 4.73 -6.54 -1.05
CA GLY A 87 5.49 -7.75 -1.41
C GLY A 87 6.26 -8.33 -0.22
N ASP A 88 6.57 -9.62 -0.25
CA ASP A 88 7.28 -10.35 0.83
C ASP A 88 6.64 -10.18 2.21
N GLY A 89 5.30 -10.10 2.25
CA GLY A 89 4.55 -9.85 3.49
C GLY A 89 4.69 -8.43 4.04
N ARG A 90 5.38 -7.51 3.36
CA ARG A 90 5.33 -6.08 3.70
C ARG A 90 4.02 -5.47 3.24
N TYR A 91 3.48 -4.59 4.07
CA TYR A 91 2.27 -3.86 3.77
C TYR A 91 2.33 -2.44 4.31
N LEU A 92 1.61 -1.57 3.63
CA LEU A 92 1.39 -0.18 3.94
C LEU A 92 -0.07 -0.01 4.36
N THR A 93 -0.29 0.60 5.51
CA THR A 93 -1.61 1.10 5.92
C THR A 93 -1.56 2.61 5.94
N VAL A 94 -2.44 3.25 5.18
CA VAL A 94 -2.51 4.71 5.07
C VAL A 94 -3.74 5.20 5.82
N TYR A 95 -3.53 6.16 6.71
CA TYR A 95 -4.54 6.87 7.48
C TYR A 95 -4.59 8.32 6.99
N HIS A 96 -5.50 9.10 7.57
CA HIS A 96 -5.63 10.52 7.20
C HIS A 96 -4.41 11.38 7.56
N ASP A 97 -3.70 11.02 8.63
CA ASP A 97 -2.65 11.85 9.24
C ASP A 97 -1.31 11.10 9.42
N HIS A 98 -1.25 9.84 9.00
CA HIS A 98 -0.02 9.05 9.02
C HIS A 98 -0.11 7.86 8.09
N PHE A 99 1.02 7.22 7.84
CA PHE A 99 1.04 5.86 7.35
C PHE A 99 1.84 4.95 8.28
N ARG A 100 1.53 3.66 8.22
CA ARG A 100 2.24 2.59 8.91
C ARG A 100 2.78 1.61 7.87
N LEU A 101 4.10 1.41 7.90
CA LEU A 101 4.77 0.33 7.19
C LEU A 101 5.02 -0.82 8.16
N ALA A 102 4.60 -2.02 7.78
CA ALA A 102 4.76 -3.21 8.61
C ALA A 102 5.05 -4.45 7.74
N ARG A 103 5.45 -5.54 8.40
CA ARG A 103 5.64 -6.85 7.77
C ARG A 103 4.90 -7.91 8.58
N THR A 104 4.22 -8.82 7.89
CA THR A 104 3.60 -10.03 8.47
C THR A 104 4.62 -10.82 9.29
N ALA A 105 4.19 -11.44 10.38
CA ALA A 105 5.06 -12.14 11.36
C ALA A 105 6.10 -11.27 12.12
N SER A 106 6.19 -9.96 11.83
CA SER A 106 7.08 -9.06 12.58
C SER A 106 6.27 -8.15 13.52
N ASN A 107 6.75 -8.00 14.75
CA ASN A 107 6.25 -6.94 15.65
C ASN A 107 6.89 -5.57 15.35
N ARG A 108 7.61 -5.43 14.23
CA ARG A 108 8.22 -4.17 13.82
C ARG A 108 7.30 -3.46 12.84
N SER A 109 7.05 -2.18 13.11
CA SER A 109 6.39 -1.29 12.18
C SER A 109 6.91 0.12 12.33
N THR A 110 7.05 0.82 11.21
CA THR A 110 7.43 2.22 11.17
C THR A 110 6.17 3.05 11.00
N HIS A 111 6.01 4.07 11.84
CA HIS A 111 4.92 5.04 11.75
C HIS A 111 5.50 6.37 11.31
N VAL A 112 4.88 6.98 10.30
CA VAL A 112 5.31 8.26 9.74
C VAL A 112 4.10 9.19 9.69
N PRO A 113 4.08 10.24 10.53
CA PRO A 113 3.08 11.30 10.44
C PRO A 113 3.17 12.02 9.11
N ILE A 114 2.02 12.34 8.52
CA ILE A 114 1.87 13.10 7.26
C ILE A 114 0.70 14.08 7.40
N GLY A 115 0.67 15.15 6.61
CA GLY A 115 -0.50 16.01 6.47
C GLY A 115 -1.51 15.46 5.46
N ASP A 116 -2.25 16.37 4.80
CA ASP A 116 -3.03 16.03 3.62
C ASP A 116 -2.09 15.46 2.56
N SER A 117 -2.30 14.20 2.22
CA SER A 117 -1.39 13.42 1.39
C SER A 117 -2.09 12.74 0.24
N ASP A 118 -1.41 12.73 -0.90
CA ASP A 118 -1.84 11.99 -2.08
C ASP A 118 -1.06 10.68 -2.16
N LEU A 119 -1.79 9.59 -2.39
CA LEU A 119 -1.23 8.27 -2.67
C LEU A 119 -1.30 8.00 -4.17
N PHE A 120 -0.14 7.93 -4.80
CA PHE A 120 0.00 7.51 -6.19
C PHE A 120 0.41 6.04 -6.25
N ALA A 121 -0.12 5.30 -7.22
CA ALA A 121 0.18 3.89 -7.40
C ALA A 121 0.42 3.58 -8.88
N TRP A 122 1.37 2.69 -9.14
CA TRP A 122 1.61 2.15 -10.48
C TRP A 122 2.07 0.70 -10.40
N SER A 123 1.79 -0.08 -11.44
CA SER A 123 2.29 -1.45 -11.57
C SER A 123 3.68 -1.46 -12.20
N GLY A 124 4.56 -2.30 -11.68
CA GLY A 124 5.83 -2.66 -12.29
C GLY A 124 5.96 -4.17 -12.49
N ASP A 125 7.05 -4.58 -13.12
CA ASP A 125 7.31 -5.98 -13.48
C ASP A 125 7.45 -6.88 -12.24
N VAL A 126 7.90 -6.31 -11.13
CA VAL A 126 8.11 -6.99 -9.85
C VAL A 126 7.01 -6.69 -8.82
N GLY A 127 5.98 -5.96 -9.23
CA GLY A 127 4.82 -5.63 -8.39
C GLY A 127 4.47 -4.14 -8.35
N PRO A 128 3.43 -3.80 -7.58
CA PRO A 128 2.97 -2.42 -7.47
C PRO A 128 3.94 -1.58 -6.63
N SER A 129 4.18 -0.36 -7.09
CA SER A 129 4.89 0.67 -6.35
C SER A 129 3.93 1.79 -5.95
N TYR A 130 4.28 2.48 -4.88
CA TYR A 130 3.45 3.56 -4.32
C TYR A 130 4.30 4.77 -3.98
N LEU A 131 3.75 5.96 -4.15
CA LEU A 131 4.36 7.21 -3.71
C LEU A 131 3.35 7.94 -2.83
N ILE A 132 3.74 8.26 -1.60
CA ILE A 132 2.98 9.19 -0.75
C ILE A 132 3.68 10.54 -0.80
N GLN A 133 2.93 11.60 -1.09
CA GLN A 133 3.40 12.98 -0.99
C GLN A 133 2.90 13.62 0.30
N ASP A 134 3.81 14.25 1.06
CA ASP A 134 3.54 15.06 2.26
C ASP A 134 4.28 16.40 2.13
N GLY A 135 3.60 17.41 1.59
CA GLY A 135 4.22 18.68 1.24
C GLY A 135 5.38 18.51 0.26
N THR A 136 6.60 18.82 0.69
CA THR A 136 7.85 18.68 -0.10
C THR A 136 8.57 17.35 0.14
N ARG A 137 8.01 16.46 0.95
CA ARG A 137 8.53 15.11 1.20
C ARG A 137 7.73 14.10 0.41
N PHE A 138 8.42 13.10 -0.10
CA PHE A 138 7.83 11.97 -0.79
C PHE A 138 8.38 10.67 -0.23
N TYR A 139 7.53 9.65 -0.15
CA TYR A 139 7.87 8.32 0.33
C TYR A 139 7.57 7.32 -0.76
N TRP A 140 8.62 6.79 -1.40
CA TRP A 140 8.50 5.78 -2.44
C TRP A 140 8.61 4.39 -1.84
N PHE A 141 7.55 3.61 -1.99
CA PHE A 141 7.47 2.21 -1.61
C PHE A 141 7.59 1.36 -2.87
N HIS A 142 8.69 0.61 -2.95
CA HIS A 142 8.96 -0.31 -4.06
C HIS A 142 9.00 -1.75 -3.55
N PRO A 143 8.51 -2.73 -4.33
CA PRO A 143 8.28 -4.08 -3.83
C PRO A 143 9.52 -4.81 -3.32
N GLU A 144 10.67 -4.59 -3.96
CA GLU A 144 11.91 -5.30 -3.66
C GLU A 144 12.95 -4.51 -2.84
N ARG A 145 12.61 -3.33 -2.32
CA ARG A 145 13.56 -2.49 -1.57
C ARG A 145 12.92 -1.74 -0.40
N GLU A 146 13.76 -1.23 0.49
CA GLU A 146 13.31 -0.38 1.59
C GLU A 146 12.70 0.93 1.10
N THR A 147 11.93 1.59 1.97
CA THR A 147 11.25 2.85 1.63
C THR A 147 12.29 3.92 1.30
N VAL A 148 12.11 4.60 0.18
CA VAL A 148 12.99 5.71 -0.20
C VAL A 148 12.30 7.03 0.15
N GLU A 149 12.93 7.79 1.04
CA GLU A 149 12.50 9.15 1.38
C GLU A 149 13.12 10.13 0.40
N ILE A 150 12.31 11.03 -0.15
CA ILE A 150 12.73 12.01 -1.14
C ILE A 150 12.31 13.38 -0.63
N ARG A 151 13.22 14.35 -0.67
CA ARG A 151 12.93 15.77 -0.45
C ARG A 151 13.04 16.51 -1.77
N ALA A 152 11.95 17.14 -2.19
CA ALA A 152 11.90 17.90 -3.42
C ALA A 152 11.02 19.15 -3.23
N ASN A 153 11.64 20.32 -3.15
CA ASN A 153 10.92 21.58 -2.89
C ASN A 153 10.13 22.07 -4.09
N GLU A 154 10.64 21.82 -5.30
CA GLU A 154 10.09 22.35 -6.55
C GLU A 154 9.81 21.19 -7.53
N LEU A 155 9.28 20.07 -7.02
CA LEU A 155 8.84 18.96 -7.86
C LEU A 155 7.59 19.37 -8.64
N VAL A 156 7.67 19.33 -9.96
CA VAL A 156 6.54 19.64 -10.85
C VAL A 156 5.86 18.38 -11.37
N TRP A 157 6.61 17.28 -11.51
CA TRP A 157 6.06 16.01 -11.99
C TRP A 157 6.93 14.84 -11.54
N PHE A 158 6.37 13.64 -11.56
CA PHE A 158 7.13 12.41 -11.46
C PHE A 158 6.63 11.39 -12.48
N GLN A 159 7.50 10.50 -12.91
CA GLN A 159 7.17 9.46 -13.85
C GLN A 159 7.86 8.16 -13.47
N ALA A 160 7.07 7.10 -13.32
CA ALA A 160 7.61 5.74 -13.28
C ALA A 160 8.04 5.30 -14.68
N THR A 161 9.18 4.63 -14.80
CA THR A 161 9.65 4.09 -16.09
C THR A 161 8.85 2.87 -16.52
N ARG A 162 9.00 2.46 -17.79
CA ARG A 162 8.43 1.21 -18.31
C ARG A 162 9.02 0.04 -17.52
N GLY A 163 8.17 -0.71 -16.83
CA GLY A 163 8.55 -1.76 -15.88
C GLY A 163 8.45 -1.36 -14.40
N GLY A 164 8.16 -0.09 -14.10
CA GLY A 164 7.80 0.40 -12.76
C GLY A 164 8.92 0.45 -11.72
N ASN A 165 10.15 0.10 -12.08
CA ASN A 165 11.28 -0.09 -11.16
C ASN A 165 12.17 1.13 -10.98
N GLN A 166 11.92 2.19 -11.74
CA GLN A 166 12.65 3.45 -11.64
C GLN A 166 11.66 4.62 -11.56
N LEU A 167 12.06 5.64 -10.80
CA LEU A 167 11.28 6.86 -10.58
C LEU A 167 12.06 8.05 -11.13
N VAL A 168 11.47 8.77 -12.06
CA VAL A 168 12.01 10.01 -12.62
C VAL A 168 11.29 11.17 -11.98
N LEU A 169 12.04 12.10 -11.39
CA LEU A 169 11.56 13.29 -10.71
C LEU A 169 11.85 14.51 -11.59
N ILE A 170 10.81 15.25 -11.99
CA ILE A 170 10.95 16.47 -12.77
C ILE A 170 10.77 17.65 -11.82
N TYR A 171 11.75 18.56 -11.80
CA TYR A 171 11.76 19.69 -10.88
C TYR A 171 12.11 21.00 -11.57
N GLU A 172 11.54 22.11 -11.10
CA GLU A 172 11.78 23.47 -11.59
C GLU A 172 12.40 24.29 -10.48
N GLY A 173 13.68 24.04 -10.19
CA GLY A 173 14.33 24.60 -9.02
C GLY A 173 15.85 24.62 -9.05
N GLU A 174 16.44 25.38 -8.14
CA GLU A 174 17.90 25.38 -7.94
C GLU A 174 18.36 24.17 -7.11
N GLY A 175 17.51 23.70 -6.20
CA GLY A 175 17.77 22.49 -5.42
C GLY A 175 17.27 21.24 -6.12
N ALA A 176 18.17 20.36 -6.56
CA ALA A 176 17.81 19.04 -7.05
C ALA A 176 17.15 18.20 -5.93
N PRO A 177 16.20 17.31 -6.27
CA PRO A 177 15.65 16.35 -5.31
C PRO A 177 16.75 15.53 -4.63
N ILE A 178 16.61 15.32 -3.32
CA ILE A 178 17.53 14.53 -2.52
C ILE A 178 16.80 13.28 -2.04
N ALA A 179 17.32 12.10 -2.35
CA ALA A 179 16.76 10.82 -1.94
C ALA A 179 17.63 10.13 -0.87
N SER A 180 17.03 9.39 0.05
CA SER A 180 17.76 8.56 1.01
C SER A 180 18.51 7.40 0.36
N ASP A 181 18.04 6.98 -0.82
CA ASP A 181 18.69 6.03 -1.73
C ASP A 181 18.50 6.53 -3.16
N HIS A 182 19.59 6.69 -3.91
CA HIS A 182 19.57 7.18 -5.28
C HIS A 182 19.39 6.07 -6.32
N SER A 183 19.36 4.80 -5.90
CA SER A 183 19.24 3.65 -6.78
C SER A 183 17.90 3.69 -7.53
N ASN A 184 17.96 3.77 -8.87
CA ASN A 184 16.79 3.87 -9.75
C ASN A 184 15.92 5.12 -9.52
N ILE A 185 16.48 6.17 -8.92
CA ILE A 185 15.87 7.50 -8.91
C ILE A 185 16.67 8.41 -9.81
N TRP A 186 15.99 9.01 -10.78
CA TRP A 186 16.56 10.00 -11.67
C TRP A 186 15.90 11.34 -11.41
N SER A 187 16.63 12.43 -11.55
CA SER A 187 16.06 13.78 -11.51
C SER A 187 16.38 14.51 -12.81
N VAL A 188 15.39 15.25 -13.31
CA VAL A 188 15.47 16.05 -14.52
C VAL A 188 15.04 17.47 -14.16
N LYS A 189 15.95 18.44 -14.37
CA LYS A 189 15.60 19.86 -14.22
C LYS A 189 14.78 20.29 -15.43
N GLY A 190 13.50 20.57 -15.22
CA GLY A 190 12.69 21.31 -16.19
C GLY A 190 13.22 22.74 -16.27
N LYS A 191 13.58 23.20 -17.46
CA LYS A 191 13.75 24.62 -17.71
C LYS A 191 12.45 25.12 -18.34
N PRO A 192 11.77 26.14 -17.76
CA PRO A 192 10.71 26.83 -18.46
C PRO A 192 11.24 27.30 -19.82
N GLN A 193 10.52 27.00 -20.88
CA GLN A 193 10.86 27.53 -22.20
C GLN A 193 10.39 28.99 -22.22
N GLU A 194 11.31 29.94 -22.40
CA GLU A 194 10.93 31.35 -22.53
C GLU A 194 9.92 31.53 -23.67
N GLY A 195 8.77 32.16 -23.37
CA GLY A 195 7.81 32.61 -24.39
C GLY A 195 6.57 31.73 -24.62
N TRP A 196 6.30 30.73 -23.78
CA TRP A 196 5.00 30.02 -23.79
C TRP A 196 4.19 30.39 -22.54
N THR A 197 3.06 31.06 -22.74
CA THR A 197 2.00 31.33 -21.74
C THR A 197 0.74 30.55 -22.07
#